data_AF-A0A7C0UIW4-F1
#
_entry.id   AF-A0A7C0UIW4-F1
#
_cell.length_a   1.000
_cell.length_b   1.000
_cell.length_c   1.000
_cell.angle_alpha   90.00
_cell.angle_beta   90.00
_cell.angle_gamma   90.00
#
_symmetry.space_group_name_H-M   'P 1'
#
loop_
_entity.id
_entity.type
_entity.pdbx_description
1 polymer ?
#
loop_
_entity_poly.entity_id
_entity_poly.type
_entity_poly.pdbx_seq_one_letter_code
_entity_poly.pdbx_strand_id
1 'polypeptide(L)'
;MAPVNEKKIKAEFKARAKADPERFYPVEVLKAEGFSRGICSRCGTAFWSTISRDVCGEPECSGGYSFIGNSPAKKKMDFIETWQEFSKLFSRLGYTPIQRYPVAARWRDDTDFVQASIYDFQPYVVS
;
A
#
# COMPACT_ATOMS: atom_id res chain seq x y z
N MET A 1 11.41 10.58 -24.66
CA MET A 1 10.81 11.42 -23.59
C MET A 1 11.93 11.92 -22.71
N ALA A 2 11.94 13.21 -22.33
CA ALA A 2 12.87 13.70 -21.31
C ALA A 2 12.68 12.87 -20.02
N PRO A 3 13.75 12.55 -19.28
CA PRO A 3 13.63 11.76 -18.06
C PRO A 3 12.74 12.51 -17.08
N VAL A 4 11.59 11.91 -16.79
CA VAL A 4 10.66 12.41 -15.79
C VAL A 4 11.39 12.44 -14.46
N ASN A 5 11.49 13.61 -13.83
CA ASN A 5 12.07 13.71 -12.49
C ASN A 5 11.05 13.18 -11.46
N GLU A 6 11.05 11.86 -11.29
CA GLU A 6 10.16 11.12 -10.40
C GLU A 6 10.16 11.70 -8.97
N LYS A 7 11.34 12.09 -8.45
CA LYS A 7 11.47 12.67 -7.11
C LYS A 7 10.68 13.97 -6.98
N LYS A 8 10.76 14.85 -7.99
CA LYS A 8 10.02 16.11 -8.03
C LYS A 8 8.51 15.86 -8.07
N ILE A 9 8.05 14.95 -8.93
CA ILE A 9 6.62 14.60 -9.03
C ILE A 9 6.09 14.05 -7.71
N LYS A 10 6.81 13.11 -7.08
CA LYS A 10 6.43 12.56 -5.78
C LYS A 10 6.34 13.64 -4.71
N ALA A 11 7.30 14.56 -4.67
CA ALA A 11 7.29 15.67 -3.73
C ALA A 11 6.09 16.61 -3.92
N GLU A 12 5.81 16.99 -5.17
CA GLU A 12 4.66 17.84 -5.52
C GLU A 12 3.34 17.15 -5.18
N PHE A 13 3.19 15.87 -5.54
CA PHE A 13 1.98 15.11 -5.22
C PHE A 13 1.79 14.98 -3.71
N LYS A 14 2.85 14.71 -2.96
CA LYS A 14 2.81 14.64 -1.50
C LYS A 14 2.40 15.97 -0.88
N ALA A 15 2.88 17.10 -1.41
CA ALA A 15 2.47 18.42 -0.95
C ALA A 15 0.97 18.68 -1.21
N ARG A 16 0.47 18.32 -2.40
CA ARG A 16 -0.94 18.46 -2.76
C ARG A 16 -1.85 17.58 -1.91
N ALA A 17 -1.52 16.30 -1.77
CA ALA A 17 -2.28 15.37 -0.93
C ALA A 17 -2.23 15.72 0.56
N LYS A 18 -1.16 16.41 1.00
CA LYS A 18 -1.08 16.96 2.35
C LYS A 18 -2.00 18.17 2.55
N ALA A 19 -2.10 19.05 1.56
CA ALA A 19 -2.91 20.27 1.62
C ALA A 19 -4.42 20.01 1.48
N ASP A 20 -4.83 19.03 0.67
CA ASP A 20 -6.22 18.74 0.31
C ASP A 20 -6.54 17.24 0.49
N PRO A 21 -6.54 16.71 1.72
CA PRO A 21 -6.69 15.26 1.93
C PRO A 21 -8.04 14.71 1.49
N GLU A 22 -9.12 15.49 1.57
CA GLU A 22 -10.48 15.09 1.16
C GLU A 22 -10.57 14.73 -0.32
N ARG A 23 -9.74 15.37 -1.17
CA ARG A 23 -9.67 15.06 -2.60
C ARG A 23 -8.98 13.73 -2.92
N PHE A 24 -8.02 13.30 -2.10
CA PHE A 24 -7.16 12.15 -2.41
C PHE A 24 -7.44 10.92 -1.53
N TYR A 25 -8.14 11.09 -0.42
CA TYR A 25 -8.43 10.03 0.54
C TYR A 25 -9.91 10.04 0.93
N PRO A 26 -10.51 8.88 1.25
CA PRO A 26 -11.88 8.80 1.74
C PRO A 26 -11.95 9.23 3.21
N VAL A 27 -11.71 10.52 3.47
CA VAL A 27 -11.55 11.09 4.83
C VAL A 27 -12.73 10.78 5.75
N GLU A 28 -13.96 10.88 5.25
CA GLU A 28 -15.15 10.63 6.07
C GLU A 28 -15.29 9.16 6.45
N VAL A 29 -14.93 8.23 5.55
CA VAL A 29 -14.87 6.79 5.88
C VAL A 29 -13.80 6.53 6.92
N LEU A 30 -12.60 7.12 6.76
CA LEU A 30 -11.50 6.95 7.71
C LEU A 30 -11.89 7.45 9.11
N LYS A 31 -12.52 8.62 9.22
CA LYS A 31 -13.03 9.15 10.48
C LYS A 31 -14.11 8.24 11.09
N ALA A 32 -15.05 7.75 10.28
CA ALA A 32 -16.10 6.84 10.73
C ALA A 32 -15.55 5.52 11.27
N GLU A 33 -14.46 5.03 10.68
CA GLU A 33 -13.71 3.85 11.14
C GLU A 33 -12.74 4.15 12.31
N GLY A 34 -12.80 5.35 12.90
CA GLY A 34 -12.03 5.73 14.09
C GLY A 34 -10.59 6.18 13.81
N PHE A 35 -10.22 6.45 12.56
CA PHE A 35 -8.90 6.99 12.24
C PHE A 35 -8.85 8.51 12.46
N SER A 36 -7.74 8.96 13.03
CA SER A 36 -7.34 10.36 13.10
C SER A 36 -6.13 10.61 12.20
N ARG A 37 -6.02 11.83 11.66
CA ARG A 37 -4.91 12.24 10.81
C ARG A 37 -3.83 12.92 11.63
N GLY A 38 -2.58 12.49 11.46
CA GLY A 38 -1.40 13.10 12.08
C GLY A 38 -0.34 13.50 11.05
N ILE A 39 0.61 14.33 11.46
CA ILE A 39 1.83 14.63 10.70
C ILE A 39 3.01 14.04 11.45
N CYS A 40 3.80 13.21 10.78
CA CYS A 40 4.95 12.59 11.40
C CYS A 40 6.00 13.64 11.78
N SER A 41 6.40 13.68 13.04
CA SER A 41 7.40 14.60 13.58
C SER A 41 8.81 14.37 13.00
N ARG A 42 9.08 13.19 12.43
CA ARG A 42 10.39 12.79 11.90
C ARG A 42 10.55 13.07 10.40
N CYS A 43 9.54 12.74 9.60
CA CYS A 43 9.63 12.84 8.13
C CYS A 43 8.62 13.80 7.49
N GLY A 44 7.75 14.44 8.29
CA GLY A 44 6.75 15.41 7.84
C GLY A 44 5.59 14.83 7.00
N THR A 45 5.56 13.51 6.79
CA THR A 45 4.50 12.79 6.06
C THR A 45 3.21 12.80 6.86
N ALA A 46 2.09 13.10 6.20
CA ALA A 46 0.77 12.92 6.79
C ALA A 46 0.42 11.43 6.84
N PHE A 47 -0.17 10.97 7.94
CA PHE A 47 -0.58 9.57 8.10
C PHE A 47 -1.91 9.49 8.86
N TRP A 48 -2.56 8.33 8.77
CA TRP A 48 -3.79 8.02 9.49
C TRP A 48 -3.52 6.96 10.55
N SER A 49 -4.16 7.08 11.71
CA SER A 49 -3.97 6.17 12.84
C SER A 49 -5.21 6.09 13.71
N THR A 50 -5.54 4.88 14.18
CA THR A 50 -6.60 4.65 15.18
C THR A 50 -6.12 4.90 16.62
N ILE A 51 -4.81 5.08 16.80
CA ILE A 51 -4.19 5.45 18.09
C ILE A 51 -3.43 6.77 17.95
N SER A 52 -3.37 7.54 19.03
CA SER A 52 -2.53 8.74 19.07
C SER A 52 -1.04 8.35 19.02
N ARG A 53 -0.30 8.93 18.07
CA ARG A 53 1.16 8.77 17.93
C ARG A 53 1.73 9.93 17.12
N ASP A 54 3.02 10.23 17.33
CA ASP A 54 3.71 11.33 16.65
C ASP A 54 4.47 10.90 15.38
N VAL A 55 4.51 9.60 15.08
CA VAL A 55 5.28 9.02 13.96
C VAL A 55 4.43 8.11 13.07
N CYS A 56 4.77 8.03 11.77
CA CYS A 56 3.93 7.41 10.75
C CYS A 56 3.92 5.87 10.72
N GLY A 57 4.83 5.21 11.46
CA GLY A 57 4.98 3.75 11.42
C GLY A 57 6.10 3.24 10.52
N GLU A 58 6.74 4.13 9.73
CA GLU A 58 7.96 3.76 8.99
C GLU A 58 9.07 3.36 9.97
N PRO A 59 9.86 2.31 9.69
CA PRO A 59 10.89 1.83 10.61
C PRO A 59 11.88 2.92 11.03
N GLU A 60 12.31 3.77 10.11
CA GLU A 60 13.26 4.87 10.38
C GLU A 60 12.67 5.96 11.29
N CYS A 61 11.33 6.11 11.26
CA CYS A 61 10.62 7.06 12.11
C CYS A 61 10.24 6.45 13.46
N SER A 62 10.03 5.13 13.51
CA SER A 62 9.41 4.43 14.64
C SER A 62 10.40 3.67 15.52
N GLY A 63 11.70 3.74 15.21
CA GLY A 63 12.76 3.09 15.98
C GLY A 63 13.00 1.62 15.60
N GLY A 64 12.61 1.21 14.40
CA GLY A 64 12.78 -0.14 13.88
C GLY A 64 11.50 -1.00 13.90
N TYR A 65 11.68 -2.31 13.76
CA TYR A 65 10.59 -3.28 13.73
C TYR A 65 10.19 -3.74 15.12
N SER A 66 8.94 -3.46 15.52
CA SER A 66 8.42 -3.84 16.84
C SER A 66 7.89 -5.28 16.94
N PHE A 67 7.74 -5.97 15.81
CA PHE A 67 7.09 -7.29 15.76
C PHE A 67 8.06 -8.46 16.04
N ILE A 68 9.37 -8.23 16.08
CA ILE A 68 10.36 -9.28 16.35
C ILE A 68 10.26 -9.68 17.83
N GLY A 69 9.85 -10.93 18.09
CA GLY A 69 9.57 -11.42 19.44
C GLY A 69 8.22 -10.97 20.02
N ASN A 70 7.45 -10.16 19.29
CA ASN A 70 6.15 -9.64 19.71
C ASN A 70 5.18 -9.56 18.52
N SER A 71 4.81 -10.72 17.97
CA SER A 71 3.98 -10.79 16.77
C SER A 71 2.60 -10.13 16.99
N PRO A 72 2.16 -9.21 16.12
CA PRO A 72 0.80 -8.68 16.16
C PRO A 72 -0.24 -9.66 15.60
N ALA A 73 0.20 -10.71 14.88
CA ALA A 73 -0.69 -11.70 14.30
C ALA A 73 -1.21 -12.67 15.36
N LYS A 74 -2.54 -12.86 15.40
CA LYS A 74 -3.23 -13.78 16.33
C LYS A 74 -3.04 -15.26 15.98
N LYS A 75 -2.72 -15.56 14.71
CA LYS A 75 -2.52 -16.90 14.17
C LYS A 75 -1.16 -16.96 13.50
N LYS A 76 -0.35 -17.95 13.85
CA LYS A 76 0.88 -18.27 13.12
C LYS A 76 0.49 -19.00 11.84
N MET A 77 1.02 -18.54 10.72
CA MET A 77 0.76 -19.10 9.39
C MET A 77 2.08 -19.22 8.62
N ASP A 78 2.23 -20.26 7.82
CA ASP A 78 3.26 -20.34 6.81
C ASP A 78 2.88 -19.54 5.54
N PHE A 79 3.72 -19.63 4.51
CA PHE A 79 3.49 -18.93 3.23
C PHE A 79 2.20 -19.37 2.53
N ILE A 80 1.91 -20.67 2.48
CA ILE A 80 0.75 -21.23 1.79
C ILE A 80 -0.52 -20.95 2.58
N GLU A 81 -0.49 -21.13 3.90
CA GLU A 81 -1.60 -20.82 4.80
C GLU A 81 -2.00 -19.34 4.71
N THR A 82 -1.01 -18.43 4.64
CA THR A 82 -1.25 -16.99 4.47
C THR A 82 -2.00 -16.71 3.16
N TRP A 83 -1.58 -17.33 2.05
CA TRP A 83 -2.27 -17.19 0.77
C TRP A 83 -3.69 -17.76 0.80
N GLN A 84 -3.88 -18.93 1.41
CA GLN A 84 -5.20 -19.56 1.52
C GLN A 84 -6.18 -18.71 2.34
N GLU A 85 -5.75 -18.17 3.49
CA GLU A 85 -6.60 -17.29 4.31
C GLU A 85 -6.93 -15.97 3.60
N PHE A 86 -5.95 -15.38 2.91
CA PHE A 86 -6.18 -14.21 2.05
C PHE A 86 -7.21 -14.51 0.97
N SER A 87 -7.00 -15.57 0.18
CA SER A 87 -7.91 -15.97 -0.88
C SER A 87 -9.32 -16.25 -0.35
N LYS A 88 -9.44 -16.96 0.79
CA LYS A 88 -10.73 -17.28 1.42
C LYS A 88 -11.47 -16.02 1.90
N LEU A 89 -10.76 -15.02 2.44
CA LEU A 89 -11.36 -13.74 2.80
C LEU A 89 -11.95 -13.05 1.57
N PHE A 90 -11.17 -12.90 0.50
CA PHE A 90 -11.60 -12.19 -0.70
C PHE A 90 -12.69 -12.94 -1.47
N SER A 91 -12.67 -14.28 -1.50
CA SER A 91 -13.77 -15.06 -2.06
C SER A 91 -15.10 -14.83 -1.36
N ARG A 92 -15.10 -14.69 -0.02
CA ARG A 92 -16.32 -14.35 0.74
C ARG A 92 -16.82 -12.92 0.48
N LEU A 93 -15.92 -12.03 0.07
CA LEU A 93 -16.25 -10.67 -0.35
C LEU A 93 -16.69 -10.59 -1.83
N GLY A 94 -16.77 -11.72 -2.54
CA GLY A 94 -17.23 -11.80 -3.93
C GLY A 94 -16.14 -11.71 -4.99
N TYR A 95 -14.86 -11.72 -4.61
CA TYR A 95 -13.74 -11.72 -5.56
C TYR A 95 -13.37 -13.13 -6.00
N THR A 96 -13.02 -13.29 -7.28
CA THR A 96 -12.56 -14.58 -7.84
C THR A 96 -11.03 -14.66 -7.85
N PRO A 97 -10.43 -15.63 -7.14
CA PRO A 97 -9.00 -15.89 -7.25
C PRO A 97 -8.64 -16.33 -8.67
N ILE A 98 -7.55 -15.80 -9.21
CA ILE A 98 -7.01 -16.19 -10.51
C ILE A 98 -5.66 -16.88 -10.33
N GLN A 99 -5.25 -17.65 -11.34
CA GLN A 99 -3.90 -18.20 -11.38
C GLN A 99 -2.89 -17.08 -11.57
N ARG A 100 -1.73 -17.21 -10.91
CA ARG A 100 -0.63 -16.25 -11.04
C ARG A 100 -0.15 -16.17 -12.50
N TYR A 101 0.23 -14.97 -12.92
CA TYR A 101 0.94 -14.77 -14.18
C TYR A 101 2.40 -15.22 -14.06
N PRO A 102 3.10 -15.46 -15.18
CA PRO A 102 4.53 -15.73 -15.14
C PRO A 102 5.30 -14.47 -14.70
N VAL A 103 6.45 -14.68 -14.07
CA VAL A 103 7.32 -13.56 -13.63
C VAL A 103 7.88 -12.74 -14.79
N ALA A 104 8.01 -13.35 -15.98
CA ALA A 104 8.36 -12.68 -17.22
C ALA A 104 7.11 -12.05 -17.85
N ALA A 105 7.16 -10.76 -18.14
CA ALA A 105 6.01 -9.98 -18.61
C ALA A 105 5.78 -10.17 -20.12
N ARG A 106 5.34 -11.36 -20.52
CA ARG A 106 5.23 -11.78 -21.94
C ARG A 106 4.17 -11.04 -22.77
N TRP A 107 3.27 -10.30 -22.13
CA TRP A 107 2.14 -9.62 -22.77
C TRP A 107 2.41 -8.15 -23.09
N ARG A 108 3.51 -7.58 -22.62
CA ARG A 108 3.87 -6.16 -22.75
C ARG A 108 5.32 -6.01 -23.20
N ASP A 109 5.67 -4.84 -23.73
CA ASP A 109 6.97 -4.56 -24.37
C ASP A 109 7.79 -3.47 -23.66
N ASP A 110 7.26 -2.88 -22.59
CA ASP A 110 7.87 -1.80 -21.83
C ASP A 110 8.63 -2.24 -20.56
N THR A 111 8.53 -3.52 -20.18
CA THR A 111 9.27 -4.14 -19.05
C THR A 111 9.44 -5.64 -19.29
N ASP A 112 10.58 -6.21 -18.89
CA ASP A 112 10.85 -7.64 -19.04
C ASP A 112 10.18 -8.50 -17.95
N PHE A 113 9.99 -7.95 -16.75
CA PHE A 113 9.52 -8.66 -15.56
C PHE A 113 8.33 -7.97 -14.89
N VAL A 114 7.50 -8.76 -14.23
CA VAL A 114 6.39 -8.31 -13.38
C VAL A 114 6.94 -7.71 -12.09
N GLN A 115 6.71 -6.42 -11.87
CA GLN A 115 7.18 -5.69 -10.66
C GLN A 115 6.07 -5.47 -9.62
N ALA A 116 4.80 -5.53 -10.04
CA ALA A 116 3.63 -5.36 -9.18
C ALA A 116 2.45 -6.14 -9.75
N SER A 117 1.49 -6.55 -8.91
CA SER A 117 0.31 -7.31 -9.35
C SER A 117 -0.53 -6.59 -10.41
N ILE A 118 -0.53 -5.26 -10.43
CA ILE A 118 -1.25 -4.48 -11.45
C ILE A 118 -0.64 -4.60 -12.86
N TYR A 119 0.63 -5.04 -12.97
CA TYR A 119 1.30 -5.22 -14.26
C TYR A 119 0.64 -6.32 -15.09
N ASP A 120 0.04 -7.31 -14.45
CA ASP A 120 -0.68 -8.43 -15.09
C ASP A 120 -1.87 -7.94 -15.92
N PHE A 121 -2.38 -6.74 -15.62
CA PHE A 121 -3.53 -6.13 -16.27
C PHE A 121 -3.16 -4.92 -17.15
N GLN A 122 -1.90 -4.49 -17.12
CA GLN A 122 -1.39 -3.39 -17.93
C GLN A 122 -0.77 -3.89 -19.25
N PRO A 123 -0.90 -3.14 -20.36
CA PRO A 123 -1.70 -1.92 -20.51
C PRO A 123 -3.17 -2.18 -20.88
N TYR A 124 -3.52 -3.37 -21.38
CA TYR A 124 -4.77 -3.56 -22.12
C TYR A 124 -6.07 -3.56 -21.30
N VAL A 125 -6.02 -3.83 -19.99
CA VAL A 125 -7.24 -3.86 -19.15
C VAL A 125 -7.49 -2.51 -18.49
N VAL A 126 -6.44 -1.76 -18.18
CA VAL A 126 -6.52 -0.50 -17.41
C VAL A 126 -6.28 0.76 -18.24
N SER A 127 -6.37 0.64 -19.56
CA SER A 127 -6.16 1.73 -20.53
C SER A 127 -7.14 2.88 -20.37
#